data_AF-A0A2E1H8A9-F1
#
_entry.id   AF-A0A2E1H8A9-F1
#
_cell.length_a   1.000
_cell.length_b   1.000
_cell.length_c   1.000
_cell.angle_alpha   90.00
_cell.angle_beta   90.00
_cell.angle_gamma   90.00
#
_symmetry.space_group_name_H-M   'P 1'
#
loop_
_entity.id
_entity.type
_entity.pdbx_description
1 polymer ?
#
loop_
_entity_poly.entity_id
_entity_poly.type
_entity_poly.pdbx_seq_one_letter_code
_entity_poly.pdbx_strand_id
1 'polypeptide(L)' 'MPRTAATITQADIARTIRAAKQAGAAEVEIRPDGTMIVHLIERPAAEIKKPPLAWPADVVL' A
#
# COMPACT_ATOMS: atom_id res chain seq x y z
N MET A 1 -11.14 25.31 -18.27
CA MET A 1 -10.54 24.14 -18.94
C MET A 1 -11.20 22.89 -18.39
N PRO A 2 -12.04 22.16 -19.16
CA PRO A 2 -12.42 20.82 -18.77
C PRO A 2 -11.17 19.95 -18.80
N ARG A 3 -10.84 19.30 -17.68
CA ARG A 3 -9.74 18.35 -17.60
C ARG A 3 -10.19 17.08 -18.31
N THR A 4 -9.38 16.51 -19.21
CA THR A 4 -9.64 15.17 -19.74
C THR A 4 -9.85 14.22 -18.56
N ALA A 5 -10.92 13.42 -18.59
CA ALA A 5 -11.21 12.50 -17.49
C ALA A 5 -10.00 11.59 -17.24
N ALA A 6 -9.62 11.44 -15.97
CA ALA A 6 -8.52 10.58 -15.60
C ALA A 6 -8.88 9.14 -16.00
N THR A 7 -8.07 8.53 -16.86
CA THR A 7 -8.20 7.11 -17.20
C THR A 7 -7.45 6.32 -16.14
N ILE A 8 -8.18 5.79 -15.16
CA ILE A 8 -7.61 4.99 -14.09
C ILE A 8 -7.78 3.52 -14.41
N THR A 9 -6.66 2.80 -14.40
CA THR A 9 -6.66 1.37 -14.66
C THR A 9 -6.76 0.57 -13.37
N GLN A 10 -7.14 -0.70 -13.50
CA GLN A 10 -7.08 -1.65 -12.37
C GLN A 10 -5.66 -1.79 -11.79
N ALA A 11 -4.63 -1.59 -12.62
CA ALA A 11 -3.24 -1.63 -12.17
C ALA A 11 -2.89 -0.43 -11.27
N ASP A 12 -3.39 0.75 -11.59
CA ASP A 12 -3.21 1.96 -10.76
C ASP A 12 -3.93 1.80 -9.43
N ILE A 13 -5.16 1.28 -9.46
CA ILE A 13 -5.93 0.95 -8.26
C ILE A 13 -5.15 0.00 -7.35
N ALA A 14 -4.65 -1.10 -7.92
CA ALA A 14 -3.87 -2.08 -7.17
C ALA A 14 -2.59 -1.49 -6.59
N ARG A 15 -1.91 -0.60 -7.33
CA ARG A 15 -0.69 0.08 -6.87
C ARG A 15 -0.97 0.98 -5.67
N THR A 16 -2.01 1.81 -5.73
CA THR A 16 -2.38 2.72 -4.63
C THR A 16 -2.78 1.94 -3.39
N ILE A 17 -3.58 0.87 -3.52
CA ILE A 17 -3.98 0.04 -2.38
C ILE A 17 -2.75 -0.57 -1.70
N ARG A 18 -1.77 -1.06 -2.46
CA ARG A 18 -0.53 -1.62 -1.90
C ARG A 18 0.26 -0.55 -1.14
N ALA A 19 0.45 0.62 -1.75
CA ALA A 19 1.16 1.73 -1.12
C ALA A 19 0.47 2.19 0.17
N ALA A 20 -0.85 2.38 0.13
CA ALA A 20 -1.66 2.76 1.28
C ALA A 20 -1.57 1.75 2.42
N LYS A 21 -1.66 0.45 2.13
CA LYS A 21 -1.46 -0.61 3.14
C LYS A 21 -0.08 -0.56 3.78
N GLN A 22 0.97 -0.35 2.99
CA GLN A 22 2.35 -0.21 3.52
C GLN A 22 2.50 1.04 4.38
N ALA A 23 1.84 2.13 4.03
CA ALA A 23 1.79 3.35 4.84
C ALA A 23 0.92 3.23 6.11
N GLY A 24 0.20 2.11 6.28
CA GLY A 24 -0.66 1.89 7.45
C GLY A 24 -2.05 2.52 7.34
N ALA A 25 -2.53 2.80 6.14
CA ALA A 25 -3.89 3.29 5.91
C ALA A 25 -4.95 2.28 6.40
N ALA A 26 -6.08 2.80 6.89
CA ALA A 26 -7.26 2.02 7.24
C ALA A 26 -7.98 1.56 5.97
N GLU A 27 -8.20 2.50 5.07
CA GLU A 27 -9.03 2.31 3.89
C GLU A 27 -8.57 3.20 2.73
N VAL A 28 -8.96 2.79 1.52
CA VAL A 28 -8.77 3.54 0.29
C VAL A 28 -10.12 3.64 -0.41
N GLU A 29 -10.63 4.86 -0.57
CA GLU A 29 -11.86 5.15 -1.31
C GLU A 29 -11.50 5.50 -2.76
N ILE A 30 -12.23 4.93 -3.72
CA ILE A 30 -12.04 5.20 -5.15
C ILE A 30 -13.35 5.74 -5.69
N ARG A 31 -13.31 6.98 -6.17
CA ARG A 31 -14.49 7.66 -6.70
C ARG A 31 -14.63 7.46 -8.21
N PRO A 32 -15.85 7.52 -8.76
CA PRO A 32 -16.10 7.38 -10.20
C PRO A 32 -15.42 8.46 -11.07
N ASP A 33 -15.02 9.59 -10.48
CA ASP A 33 -14.28 10.66 -11.15
C ASP A 33 -12.76 10.40 -11.22
N GLY A 34 -12.30 9.28 -10.67
CA GLY A 34 -10.90 8.90 -10.58
C GLY A 34 -10.17 9.43 -9.33
N THR A 35 -10.85 10.12 -8.43
CA THR A 35 -10.22 10.54 -7.18
C THR A 35 -9.98 9.34 -6.27
N MET A 36 -8.75 9.20 -5.75
CA MET A 36 -8.39 8.18 -4.78
C MET A 36 -8.08 8.84 -3.43
N ILE A 37 -8.85 8.50 -2.40
CA ILE A 37 -8.69 9.05 -1.04
C ILE A 37 -8.10 7.96 -0.15
N VAL A 38 -6.97 8.27 0.51
CA VAL A 38 -6.30 7.35 1.42
C VAL A 38 -6.54 7.82 2.85
N HIS A 39 -7.28 7.02 3.62
CA HIS A 39 -7.54 7.32 5.02
C HIS A 39 -6.43 6.72 5.88
N LEU A 40 -5.46 7.56 6.23
CA LEU A 40 -4.36 7.20 7.13
C LEU A 40 -4.88 7.14 8.57
N ILE A 41 -4.59 6.04 9.25
CA ILE A 41 -4.64 6.01 10.71
C ILE A 41 -3.28 6.52 11.16
N GLU A 42 -3.22 7.39 12.18
CA GLU A 42 -1.95 7.69 12.85
C GLU A 42 -1.39 6.39 13.43
N ARG A 43 -0.51 5.76 12.66
CA ARG A 43 0.26 4.60 13.11
C ARG A 43 1.56 5.17 13.71
N PRO A 44 1.82 5.01 15.01
CA PRO A 44 3.18 5.25 15.52
C PRO A 44 4.10 4.35 14.71
N ALA A 45 5.15 4.92 14.10
CA ALA A 45 6.03 4.26 13.14
C ALA A 45 6.36 2.85 13.62
N ALA A 46 5.76 1.84 12.98
CA ALA A 46 5.89 0.47 13.44
C ALA A 46 7.36 0.06 13.28
N GLU A 47 7.99 -0.29 14.40
CA GLU A 47 9.31 -0.88 14.45
C GLU A 47 9.30 -2.10 13.52
N ILE A 48 10.03 -2.00 12.40
CA ILE A 48 10.19 -3.12 11.47
C ILE A 48 10.97 -4.19 12.24
N LYS A 49 10.27 -5.15 12.84
CA LYS A 49 10.91 -6.36 13.36
C LYS A 49 11.52 -7.09 12.18
N LYS A 50 12.80 -6.82 11.91
CA LYS A 50 13.63 -7.68 11.08
C LYS A 50 13.57 -9.06 11.74
N PRO A 51 13.00 -10.09 11.10
CA PRO A 51 13.13 -11.43 11.64
C PRO A 51 14.63 -11.68 11.82
N PRO A 52 15.06 -12.28 12.94
CA PRO A 52 16.46 -12.64 13.09
C PRO A 52 16.85 -13.43 11.84
N LEU A 53 17.97 -13.05 11.23
CA LEU A 53 18.55 -13.74 10.10
C LEU A 53 19.12 -15.07 10.61
N ALA A 54 18.24 -15.95 11.10
CA ALA A 54 18.56 -17.29 11.50
C ALA A 54 18.45 -18.13 10.23
N TRP A 55 19.59 -18.43 9.62
CA TRP A 55 19.65 -19.58 8.73
C TRP A 55 19.27 -20.82 9.56
N PRO A 56 18.42 -21.71 9.05
CA PRO A 56 18.18 -22.98 9.73
C PRO A 56 19.53 -23.70 9.85
N ALA A 57 19.87 -24.13 11.06
CA ALA A 57 21.11 -24.86 11.36
C ALA A 57 21.19 -26.24 10.67
N ASP A 58 20.17 -26.60 9.88
CA ASP A 58 19.95 -27.94 9.37
C ASP A 58 20.11 -28.05 7.84
N VAL A 59 20.73 -27.06 7.18
CA VAL A 59 21.20 -27.24 5.80
C VAL A 59 22.45 -28.12 5.84
N VAL A 60 22.22 -29.42 5.96
CA VAL A 60 23.22 -30.47 5.77
C VAL A 60 23.47 -30.56 4.25
N LEU A 61 24.69 -30.23 3.84
CA LEU A 61 25.23 -30.51 2.50
C LEU A 61 25.54 -32.00 2.35
#